data_AF-A0A7V3YKW1-F1
#
_entry.id   AF-A0A7V3YKW1-F1
#
_cell.length_a   1.000
_cell.length_b   1.000
_cell.length_c   1.000
_cell.angle_alpha   90.00
_cell.angle_beta   90.00
_cell.angle_gamma   90.00
#
_symmetry.space_group_name_H-M   'P 1'
#
loop_
_entity.id
_entity.type
_entity.pdbx_description
1 polymer ?
#
loop_
_entity_poly.entity_id
_entity_poly.type
_entity_poly.pdbx_seq_one_letter_code
_entity_poly.pdbx_strand_id
1 'polypeptide(L)' 'KRYFERVVSLAIRGDNASMRQVVSWVRDKEAFKTLLRSIVPRMRERKGGYCRLVKAGFRIGDGAPLVLVEIVE' A
#
# COMPACT_ATOMS: atom_id res chain seq x y z
N LYS A 1 3.79 3.39 -5.83
CA LYS A 1 4.81 3.14 -4.77
C LYS A 1 4.81 4.19 -3.66
N ARG A 2 5.29 5.43 -3.88
CA ARG A 2 5.40 6.48 -2.84
C ARG A 2 4.15 6.71 -2.01
N TYR A 3 2.98 6.76 -2.66
CA TYR A 3 1.70 6.96 -1.97
C TYR A 3 1.38 5.83 -0.98
N PHE A 4 1.43 4.58 -1.47
CA PHE A 4 1.16 3.39 -0.65
C PHE A 4 2.12 3.25 0.53
N GLU A 5 3.42 3.50 0.32
CA GLU A 5 4.42 3.42 1.39
C GLU A 5 4.11 4.39 2.54
N ARG A 6 3.69 5.62 2.22
CA ARG A 6 3.30 6.61 3.23
C ARG A 6 2.04 6.17 3.98
N VAL A 7 1.03 5.66 3.27
CA VAL A 7 -0.21 5.13 3.89
C VAL A 7 0.12 4.04 4.90
N VAL A 8 0.91 3.04 4.49
CA VAL A 8 1.29 1.92 5.37
C VAL A 8 2.11 2.40 6.57
N SER A 9 3.06 3.31 6.35
CA SER A 9 3.88 3.88 7.44
C SER A 9 3.02 4.62 8.48
N LEU A 10 2.05 5.42 8.03
CA LEU A 10 1.11 6.12 8.91
C LEU A 10 0.17 5.14 9.64
N ALA A 11 -0.28 4.09 8.96
CA ALA A 11 -1.12 3.06 9.55
C ALA A 11 -0.38 2.23 10.61
N ILE A 12 0.92 1.96 10.42
CA ILE A 12 1.77 1.31 11.44
C ILE A 12 1.96 2.21 12.67
N ARG A 13 2.08 3.54 12.47
CA ARG A 13 2.24 4.52 13.56
C ARG A 13 1.04 4.54 14.51
N GLY A 14 -0.18 4.45 13.97
CA GLY A 14 -1.40 4.15 14.72
C GLY A 14 -1.96 5.26 15.62
N ASP A 15 -1.45 6.49 15.58
CA ASP A 15 -2.01 7.62 16.32
C ASP A 15 -3.31 8.15 15.68
N ASN A 16 -4.16 8.79 16.49
CA ASN A 16 -5.46 9.32 16.03
C ASN A 16 -5.33 10.31 14.87
N ALA A 17 -4.27 11.13 14.85
CA ALA A 17 -4.04 12.08 13.76
C ALA A 17 -3.66 11.35 12.46
N SER A 18 -2.72 10.40 12.52
CA SER A 18 -2.38 9.55 11.36
C SER A 18 -3.58 8.75 10.86
N MET A 19 -4.42 8.22 11.73
CA MET A 19 -5.62 7.48 11.31
C MET A 19 -6.61 8.36 10.54
N ARG A 20 -6.84 9.60 10.99
CA ARG A 20 -7.68 10.56 10.24
C ARG A 20 -7.09 10.87 8.86
N GLN A 21 -5.76 11.01 8.77
CA GLN A 21 -5.08 11.20 7.48
C GLN A 21 -5.23 9.99 6.55
N VAL A 22 -5.02 8.78 7.07
CA VAL A 22 -5.16 7.54 6.29
C VAL A 22 -6.59 7.38 5.78
N VAL A 23 -7.61 7.65 6.61
CA VAL A 23 -9.01 7.61 6.21
C VAL A 23 -9.31 8.65 5.11
N SER A 24 -8.79 9.87 5.24
CA SER A 24 -8.94 10.92 4.22
C SER A 24 -8.31 10.52 2.87
N TRP A 25 -7.22 9.77 2.90
CA TRP A 25 -6.48 9.35 1.71
C TRP A 25 -7.12 8.13 1.03
N VAL A 26 -7.43 7.07 1.78
CA VAL A 26 -7.98 5.82 1.24
C VAL A 26 -9.44 5.99 0.83
N ARG A 27 -10.22 6.78 1.58
CA ARG A 27 -11.65 7.11 1.38
C ARG A 27 -12.63 5.93 1.44
N ASP A 28 -12.17 4.71 1.17
CA ASP A 28 -12.94 3.47 1.27
C ASP A 28 -12.78 2.81 2.65
N LYS A 29 -13.92 2.46 3.26
CA LYS A 29 -13.99 1.84 4.59
C LYS A 29 -13.51 0.39 4.60
N GLU A 30 -13.81 -0.39 3.55
CA GLU A 30 -13.43 -1.81 3.48
C GLU A 30 -11.93 -1.94 3.18
N ALA A 31 -11.41 -1.10 2.29
CA ALA A 31 -9.96 -1.02 2.06
C ALA A 31 -9.20 -0.62 3.34
N PHE A 32 -9.73 0.35 4.10
CA PHE A 32 -9.15 0.74 5.38
C PHE A 32 -9.15 -0.39 6.42
N LYS A 33 -10.26 -1.13 6.55
CA LYS A 33 -10.33 -2.31 7.44
C LYS A 33 -9.31 -3.38 7.04
N THR A 34 -9.19 -3.66 5.74
CA THR A 34 -8.24 -4.65 5.23
C THR A 34 -6.81 -4.23 5.53
N LEU A 35 -6.47 -2.96 5.28
CA LEU A 35 -5.17 -2.39 5.61
C LEU A 35 -4.80 -2.63 7.07
N LEU A 36 -5.71 -2.35 8.01
CA LEU A 36 -5.45 -2.50 9.43
C LEU A 36 -5.42 -3.96 9.90
N ARG A 37 -6.29 -4.82 9.36
CA ARG A 37 -6.43 -6.21 9.83
C ARG A 37 -5.40 -7.14 9.24
N SER A 38 -5.07 -7.00 7.95
CA SER A 38 -4.16 -7.93 7.26
C SER A 38 -2.79 -7.34 6.99
N ILE A 39 -2.70 -6.09 6.53
CA ILE A 39 -1.42 -5.54 6.03
C ILE A 39 -0.55 -5.02 7.18
N VAL A 40 -1.11 -4.19 8.07
CA VAL A 40 -0.33 -3.55 9.16
C VAL A 40 0.35 -4.57 10.09
N PRO A 41 -0.32 -5.64 10.59
CA PRO A 41 0.32 -6.59 11.48
C PRO A 41 1.52 -7.30 10.83
N ARG A 42 1.41 -7.62 9.54
CA ARG A 42 2.47 -8.29 8.77
C ARG A 42 3.67 -7.38 8.53
N MET A 43 3.45 -6.07 8.42
CA MET A 43 4.49 -5.11 8.05
C MET A 43 5.17 -4.41 9.24
N ARG A 44 4.78 -4.72 10.49
CA ARG A 44 5.21 -3.99 11.70
C ARG A 44 6.72 -3.97 11.91
N GLU A 45 7.41 -5.07 11.63
CA GLU A 45 8.85 -5.19 11.87
C GLU A 45 9.69 -4.51 10.78
N ARG A 46 9.08 -4.21 9.63
CA ARG A 46 9.77 -3.71 8.44
C ARG A 46 9.80 -2.18 8.41
N LYS A 47 11.00 -1.61 8.30
CA LYS A 47 11.25 -0.16 8.19
C LYS A 47 11.26 0.32 6.73
N GLY A 48 10.17 0.08 5.99
CA GLY A 48 9.97 0.58 4.63
C GLY A 48 10.05 -0.49 3.53
N GLY A 49 9.72 -0.10 2.29
CA GLY A 49 9.70 -1.01 1.15
C GLY A 49 8.53 -2.02 1.19
N TYR A 50 7.34 -1.55 1.55
CA TYR A 50 6.14 -2.39 1.74
C TYR A 50 5.53 -2.92 0.43
N CYS A 51 5.98 -2.41 -0.72
CA CYS A 51 5.47 -2.79 -2.02
C CYS A 51 6.60 -3.00 -3.02
N ARG A 52 6.50 -4.07 -3.80
CA ARG A 52 7.41 -4.45 -4.88
C ARG A 52 6.74 -4.24 -6.22
N LEU A 53 7.53 -3.80 -7.20
CA LEU A 53 7.14 -3.66 -8.59
C LEU A 53 7.89 -4.70 -9.41
N VAL A 54 7.16 -5.56 -10.12
CA VAL A 54 7.71 -6.57 -11.02
C VAL A 54 7.30 -6.22 -12.45
N LYS A 55 8.26 -6.09 -13.36
CA LYS A 55 7.95 -5.78 -14.76
C LYS A 55 7.30 -7.00 -15.42
N ALA A 56 6.14 -6.79 -16.03
CA ALA A 56 5.34 -7.86 -16.65
C ALA A 56 5.35 -7.82 -18.19
N GLY A 57 6.24 -7.00 -18.79
CA GLY A 57 6.34 -6.83 -20.24
C GLY A 57 5.50 -5.66 -20.76
N PHE A 58 4.89 -5.83 -21.94
CA PHE A 58 4.11 -4.79 -22.62
C PHE A 58 2.69 -5.29 -22.92
N ARG A 59 1.72 -4.39 -22.83
CA ARG A 59 0.33 -4.66 -23.16
C ARG A 59 0.17 -4.83 -24.67
N ILE A 60 -0.57 -5.87 -25.05
CA ILE A 60 -0.88 -6.15 -26.46
C ILE A 60 -1.85 -5.07 -26.97
N GLY A 61 -1.56 -4.50 -28.13
CA GLY A 61 -2.36 -3.45 -28.77
C GLY A 61 -1.66 -2.10 -28.76
N ASP A 62 -1.44 -1.51 -27.58
CA ASP A 62 -0.84 -0.18 -27.43
C ASP A 62 0.63 -0.19 -27.01
N GLY A 63 1.19 -1.36 -26.69
CA GLY A 63 2.59 -1.51 -26.30
C GLY A 63 2.93 -0.84 -24.97
N ALA A 64 1.94 -0.52 -24.13
CA ALA A 64 2.19 0.15 -22.86
C ALA A 64 2.92 -0.79 -21.87
N PRO A 65 3.95 -0.32 -21.14
CA PRO A 65 4.67 -1.16 -20.18
C PRO A 65 3.76 -1.56 -19.02
N LEU A 66 3.70 -2.86 -18.73
CA LEU A 66 2.94 -3.43 -17.63
C LEU A 66 3.84 -3.73 -16.44
N VAL A 67 3.28 -3.52 -15.25
CA VAL A 67 3.94 -3.77 -13.98
C VAL A 67 2.96 -4.43 -13.02
N LEU A 68 3.36 -5.57 -12.45
CA LEU A 68 2.68 -6.19 -11.34
C LEU A 68 3.11 -5.51 -10.04
N VAL A 69 2.13 -5.15 -9.21
CA VAL A 69 2.34 -4.49 -7.94
C VAL A 69 1.99 -5.47 -6.83
N GLU A 70 3.00 -5.86 -6.05
CA GLU A 70 2.83 -6.82 -4.96
C GLU A 70 3.06 -6.13 -3.62
N ILE A 71 2.34 -6.59 -2.60
CA ILE A 71 2.64 -6.27 -1.20
C ILE A 71 3.70 -7.26 -0.76
N VAL A 72 4.80 -6.76 -0.21
CA VAL A 72 5.89 -7.59 0.29
C VAL A 72 5.40 -8.30 1.56
N GLU A 73 5.74 -9.57 1.77
CA GLU A 73 5.57 -10.27 3.05
C GLU A 73 6.78 -10.08 3.98
#